data_AF-A0A7C3T318-F1
#
_entry.id   AF-A0A7C3T318-F1
#
_cell.length_a   1.000
_cell.length_b   1.000
_cell.length_c   1.000
_cell.angle_alpha   90.00
_cell.angle_beta   90.00
_cell.angle_gamma   90.00
#
_symmetry.space_group_name_H-M   'P 1'
#
loop_
_entity.id
_entity.type
_entity.pdbx_description
1 polymer ?
#
loop_
_entity_poly.entity_id
_entity_poly.type
_entity_poly.pdbx_seq_one_letter_code
_entity_poly.pdbx_strand_id
1 'polypeptide(L)' 'MFASVEEVREKLAEQKYICSKEIAVALFLAEKLEKPVLVEGPAGVGKTDLGKVAAAALGREFIRLQCYEGLDES' A
#
# COMPACT_ATOMS: atom_id res chain seq x y z
N MET A 1 7.53 -9.56 6.21
CA MET A 1 8.17 -8.33 6.69
C MET A 1 9.26 -7.94 5.72
N PHE A 2 9.39 -6.64 5.43
CA PHE A 2 10.47 -6.09 4.61
C PHE A 2 11.77 -5.98 5.43
N ALA A 3 12.90 -6.27 4.80
CA ALA A 3 14.25 -6.21 5.34
C ALA A 3 14.95 -4.90 4.98
N SER A 4 14.62 -4.28 3.84
CA SER A 4 15.17 -2.98 3.42
C SER A 4 14.17 -2.18 2.57
N VAL A 5 14.50 -0.92 2.30
CA VAL A 5 13.75 -0.03 1.40
C VAL A 5 13.82 -0.55 -0.04
N GLU A 6 14.96 -1.12 -0.44
CA GLU A 6 15.17 -1.72 -1.75
C GLU A 6 14.25 -2.94 -1.95
N GLU A 7 14.13 -3.79 -0.94
CA GLU A 7 13.23 -4.95 -1.01
C GLU A 7 11.76 -4.53 -1.17
N VAL A 8 11.33 -3.43 -0.55
CA VAL A 8 9.98 -2.88 -0.78
C VAL A 8 9.79 -2.55 -2.26
N ARG A 9 10.76 -1.88 -2.88
CA ARG A 9 10.67 -1.49 -4.29
C ARG A 9 10.64 -2.71 -5.21
N GLU A 10 11.48 -3.69 -4.95
CA GLU A 10 11.54 -4.95 -5.72
C GLU A 10 10.22 -5.70 -5.64
N LYS A 11 9.72 -5.96 -4.42
CA LYS A 11 8.46 -6.68 -4.22
C LYS A 11 7.25 -5.95 -4.79
N LEU A 12 7.20 -4.63 -4.68
CA LEU A 12 6.11 -3.85 -5.31
C LEU A 12 6.21 -3.88 -6.84
N ALA A 13 7.43 -3.87 -7.40
CA ALA A 13 7.63 -3.99 -8.84
C ALA A 13 7.19 -5.36 -9.39
N GLU A 14 7.39 -6.45 -8.64
CA GLU A 14 6.85 -7.78 -8.97
C GLU A 14 5.32 -7.78 -9.07
N GLN A 15 4.65 -6.94 -8.27
CA GLN A 15 3.21 -6.69 -8.33
C GLN A 15 2.81 -5.66 -9.39
N LYS A 16 3.72 -5.28 -10.29
CA LYS A 16 3.55 -4.28 -11.36
C LYS A 16 3.25 -2.87 -10.85
N TYR A 17 3.67 -2.56 -9.62
CA TYR A 17 3.55 -1.22 -9.04
C TYR A 17 4.84 -0.43 -9.21
N ILE A 18 4.75 0.79 -9.76
CA ILE A 18 5.90 1.69 -9.91
C ILE A 18 6.10 2.43 -8.58
N CYS A 19 6.98 1.89 -7.74
CA CYS A 19 7.27 2.44 -6.41
C CYS A 19 8.37 3.50 -6.45
N SER A 20 8.05 4.72 -6.03
CA SER A 20 9.06 5.75 -5.75
C SER A 20 9.87 5.41 -4.49
N LYS A 21 11.00 6.09 -4.29
CA LYS A 21 11.83 5.90 -3.09
C LYS A 21 11.08 6.34 -1.83
N GLU A 22 10.33 7.43 -1.92
CA GLU A 22 9.58 8.02 -0.81
C GLU A 22 8.49 7.07 -0.32
N ILE A 23 7.74 6.46 -1.24
CA ILE A 23 6.73 5.44 -0.92
C ILE A 23 7.39 4.23 -0.26
N ALA A 24 8.53 3.78 -0.79
CA ALA A 24 9.25 2.63 -0.25
C ALA A 24 9.73 2.86 1.18
N VAL A 25 10.30 4.04 1.47
CA VAL A 25 10.72 4.44 2.82
C VAL A 25 9.52 4.51 3.76
N ALA A 26 8.42 5.14 3.33
CA ALA A 26 7.22 5.26 4.15
C ALA A 26 6.63 3.90 4.52
N LEU A 27 6.50 2.98 3.56
CA LEU A 27 6.02 1.62 3.82
C LEU A 27 6.97 0.81 4.71
N PHE A 28 8.28 0.89 4.46
CA PHE A 28 9.28 0.21 5.28
C PHE A 28 9.20 0.65 6.74
N LEU A 29 9.19 1.96 6.99
CA LEU A 29 9.10 2.52 8.34
C LEU A 29 7.75 2.22 8.99
N ALA A 30 6.64 2.33 8.26
CA ALA A 30 5.32 2.01 8.78
C ALA A 30 5.20 0.56 9.24
N GLU A 31 5.74 -0.39 8.48
CA GLU A 31 5.74 -1.80 8.89
C GLU A 31 6.63 -2.03 10.12
N LYS A 32 7.83 -1.41 10.17
CA LYS A 32 8.77 -1.58 11.30
C LYS A 32 8.31 -0.91 12.59
N LEU A 33 7.61 0.22 12.48
CA LEU A 33 7.11 0.99 13.61
C LEU A 33 5.69 0.62 14.01
N GLU A 34 5.06 -0.30 13.27
CA GLU A 34 3.65 -0.69 13.45
C GLU A 34 2.72 0.53 13.44
N LYS A 35 2.94 1.44 12.49
CA LYS A 35 2.15 2.67 12.34
C LYS A 35 1.30 2.64 11.07
N PRO A 36 0.07 3.18 11.11
CA PRO A 36 -0.76 3.30 9.91
C PRO A 36 -0.15 4.30 8.92
N VAL A 37 -0.47 4.12 7.63
CA VAL A 37 -0.07 5.02 6.55
C VAL A 37 -1.31 5.74 6.00
N LEU A 38 -1.26 7.07 5.96
CA LEU A 38 -2.19 7.88 5.20
C LEU A 38 -1.60 8.15 3.81
N VAL A 39 -2.36 7.84 2.76
CA VAL A 39 -1.91 8.01 1.37
C VAL A 39 -2.73 9.13 0.72
N GLU A 40 -2.07 10.25 0.42
CA GLU A 40 -2.68 11.42 -0.20
C GLU A 40 -2.24 11.58 -1.66
N GLY A 41 -3.09 12.20 -2.48
CA GLY A 41 -2.76 12.52 -3.87
C GLY A 41 -3.97 12.57 -4.82
N PRO A 42 -3.77 12.99 -6.07
CA PRO A 42 -4.85 13.10 -7.07
C PRO A 42 -5.56 11.76 -7.35
N ALA A 43 -6.77 11.80 -7.91
CA ALA A 43 -7.44 10.60 -8.37
C ALA A 43 -6.61 9.89 -9.46
N GLY A 44 -6.60 8.56 -9.47
CA GLY A 44 -5.91 7.76 -10.50
C GLY A 44 -4.41 7.52 -10.30
N VAL A 45 -3.76 8.07 -9.26
CA VAL A 45 -2.31 7.90 -9.02
C VAL A 45 -1.91 6.60 -8.30
N GLY A 46 -2.81 5.61 -8.23
CA GLY A 46 -2.51 4.31 -7.61
C GLY A 46 -2.61 4.27 -6.08
N LYS A 47 -3.32 5.19 -5.43
CA LYS A 47 -3.48 5.21 -3.96
C LYS A 47 -4.12 3.94 -3.41
N THR A 48 -5.25 3.51 -4.00
CA THR A 48 -5.93 2.27 -3.61
C THR A 48 -5.08 1.05 -3.96
N ASP A 49 -4.40 1.11 -5.10
CA ASP A 49 -3.58 0.00 -5.58
C ASP A 49 -2.37 -0.24 -4.66
N LEU A 50 -1.78 0.82 -4.09
CA LEU A 50 -0.69 0.73 -3.12
C LEU A 50 -1.00 -0.22 -1.96
N GLY A 51 -2.17 -0.11 -1.34
CA GLY A 51 -2.59 -0.99 -0.25
C GLY A 51 -2.72 -2.45 -0.70
N LYS A 52 -3.28 -2.66 -1.90
CA LYS A 52 -3.47 -3.99 -2.49
C LYS A 52 -2.13 -4.66 -2.80
N VAL A 53 -1.21 -3.95 -3.45
CA VAL A 53 0.10 -4.50 -3.82
C VAL A 53 1.00 -4.71 -2.61
N ALA A 54 0.91 -3.84 -1.59
CA ALA A 54 1.65 -4.02 -0.34
C ALA A 54 1.19 -5.28 0.42
N ALA A 55 -0.11 -5.53 0.47
CA ALA A 55 -0.65 -6.76 1.05
C ALA A 55 -0.18 -8.01 0.27
N ALA A 56 -0.25 -7.98 -1.07
CA ALA A 56 0.25 -9.07 -1.92
C ALA A 56 1.75 -9.32 -1.74
N ALA A 57 2.57 -8.27 -1.72
CA ALA A 57 4.03 -8.33 -1.49
C ALA A 57 4.39 -8.92 -0.11
N LEU A 58 3.52 -8.76 0.88
CA LEU A 58 3.69 -9.29 2.23
C LEU A 58 3.01 -10.64 2.45
N GLY A 59 2.28 -11.17 1.46
CA GLY A 59 1.48 -12.38 1.60
C GLY A 59 0.35 -12.24 2.62
N ARG A 60 -0.21 -11.04 2.77
CA ARG A 60 -1.28 -10.72 3.72
C ARG A 60 -2.62 -10.57 3.01
N GLU A 61 -3.70 -10.79 3.76
CA GLU A 61 -5.05 -10.49 3.29
C GLU A 61 -5.23 -8.98 3.04
N PHE A 62 -5.92 -8.64 1.95
CA PHE A 62 -6.29 -7.26 1.63
C PHE A 62 -7.79 -7.07 1.81
N ILE A 63 -8.16 -6.20 2.75
CA ILE A 63 -9.55 -5.82 3.01
C ILE A 63 -9.72 -4.36 2.60
N ARG A 64 -10.69 -4.08 1.73
CA ARG A 64 -11.05 -2.72 1.31
C ARG A 64 -12.40 -2.36 1.92
N LEU A 65 -12.38 -1.37 2.82
CA LEU A 65 -13.60 -0.73 3.34
C LEU A 65 -13.83 0.56 2.54
N GLN A 66 -15.04 0.72 2.00
CA GLN A 66 -15.45 1.94 1.34
C GLN A 66 -16.20 2.81 2.34
N CYS A 67 -15.67 3.98 2.66
CA CYS A 67 -16.29 4.92 3.61
C CYS A 67 -17.37 5.81 2.97
N TYR A 68 -17.85 5.45 1.78
CA TYR A 68 -18.94 6.16 1.12
C TYR A 68 -20.26 5.61 1.65
N GLU A 69 -21.06 6.48 2.28
CA GLU A 69 -22.31 6.10 2.98
C GLU A 69 -23.37 5.47 2.06
N GLY A 70 -23.29 5.64 0.73
CA GLY A 70 -24.31 5.16 -0.21
C GLY A 70 -24.17 3.71 -0.70
N LEU A 71 -23.62 2.79 0.10
CA LEU A 71 -23.49 1.36 -0.25
C LEU A 71 -24.34 0.41 0.63
N ASP A 72 -24.96 0.92 1.68
CA ASP A 72 -25.92 0.18 2.51
C ASP A 72 -27.32 0.80 2.34
N GLU A 73 -28.05 0.38 1.31
CA GLU A 73 -29.53 0.41 1.25
C GLU A 73 -29.97 -0.37 -0.01
N SER A 74 -30.06 -1.69 0.12
CA SER A 74 -30.80 -2.60 -0.76
C SER A 74 -31.22 -3.83 0.05
#